data_AF-A0AAN6T5E5-F1
#
_entry.id   AF-A0AAN6T5E5-F1
#
_cell.length_a   1.000
_cell.length_b   1.000
_cell.length_c   1.000
_cell.angle_alpha   90.00
_cell.angle_beta   90.00
_cell.angle_gamma   90.00
#
_symmetry.space_group_name_H-M   'P 1'
#
loop_
_entity.id
_entity.type
_entity.pdbx_description
1 polymer ?
#
loop_
_entity_poly.entity_id
_entity_poly.type
_entity_poly.pdbx_seq_one_letter_code
_entity_poly.pdbx_strand_id
1 'polypeptide(L)'
;MAPPSPLAIATQAVNRLVKEESYYHKEQANQEKRIQKLAEDIENNSPDLDSNAEYILKQEKTALEETKAVFEPLRRRIADAVDKLEEQIAISESDGNGSEEELKKAKEALEAGQKVATEEPAAQEQHEEL
;
A
#
# COMPACT_ATOMS: atom_id res chain seq x y z
N MET A 1 1.66 13.71 29.69
CA MET A 1 1.62 14.17 28.28
C MET A 1 0.21 14.65 28.01
N ALA A 2 0.05 15.78 27.32
CA ALA A 2 -1.26 16.17 26.81
C ALA A 2 -1.72 15.17 25.72
N PRO A 3 -3.04 14.93 25.57
CA PRO A 3 -3.55 14.13 24.47
C PRO A 3 -3.22 14.79 23.12
N PRO A 4 -3.00 14.01 22.05
CA PRO A 4 -2.76 14.55 20.72
C PRO A 4 -3.98 15.31 20.19
N SER A 5 -3.74 16.35 19.37
CA SER A 5 -4.80 17.12 18.72
C SER A 5 -5.57 16.26 17.70
N PRO A 6 -6.83 16.61 17.36
CA PRO A 6 -7.56 15.96 16.27
C PRO A 6 -6.79 15.94 14.94
N LEU A 7 -6.12 17.06 14.59
CA LEU A 7 -5.25 17.17 13.42
C LEU A 7 -4.08 16.18 13.47
N ALA A 8 -3.40 16.07 14.62
CA ALA A 8 -2.31 15.13 14.80
C ALA A 8 -2.80 13.67 14.70
N ILE A 9 -3.98 13.34 15.22
CA ILE A 9 -4.58 12.00 15.12
C ILE A 9 -4.88 11.66 13.66
N ALA A 10 -5.52 12.57 12.91
CA ALA A 10 -5.84 12.38 11.49
C ALA A 10 -4.57 12.22 10.64
N THR A 11 -3.56 13.07 10.88
CA THR A 11 -2.24 13.00 10.23
C THR A 11 -1.59 11.64 10.44
N GLN A 12 -1.60 11.12 11.67
CA GLN A 12 -1.04 9.80 11.98
C GLN A 12 -1.84 8.65 11.35
N ALA A 13 -3.15 8.80 11.17
CA ALA A 13 -3.97 7.79 10.52
C ALA A 13 -3.56 7.62 9.05
N VAL A 14 -3.47 8.72 8.29
CA VAL A 14 -3.01 8.70 6.90
C VAL A 14 -1.61 8.11 6.78
N ASN A 15 -0.66 8.58 7.60
CA ASN A 15 0.72 8.06 7.59
C ASN A 15 0.80 6.55 7.84
N ARG A 16 -0.01 6.01 8.76
CA ARG A 16 -0.03 4.55 9.01
C ARG A 16 -0.55 3.78 7.81
N LEU A 17 -1.62 4.25 7.18
CA LEU A 17 -2.23 3.58 6.04
C LEU A 17 -1.33 3.63 4.79
N VAL A 18 -0.72 4.79 4.50
CA VAL A 18 0.27 4.91 3.41
C VAL A 18 1.47 3.99 3.65
N LYS A 19 1.92 3.88 4.91
CA LYS A 19 3.01 2.95 5.25
C LYS A 19 2.59 1.49 5.10
N GLU A 20 1.39 1.12 5.52
CA GLU A 20 0.80 -0.21 5.32
C GLU A 20 0.77 -0.58 3.83
N GLU A 21 0.30 0.32 2.99
CA GLU A 21 0.27 0.15 1.54
C GLU A 21 1.68 -0.09 0.95
N SER A 22 2.67 0.69 1.38
CA SER A 22 4.07 0.50 0.95
C SER A 22 4.66 -0.86 1.36
N TYR A 23 4.17 -1.46 2.45
CA TYR A 23 4.60 -2.80 2.85
C TYR A 23 3.96 -3.88 1.99
N TYR A 24 2.69 -3.71 1.61
CA TYR A 24 2.03 -4.62 0.67
C TYR A 24 2.70 -4.57 -0.71
N HIS A 25 3.12 -3.41 -1.20
CA HIS A 25 3.91 -3.33 -2.45
C HIS A 25 5.26 -4.05 -2.36
N LYS A 26 5.94 -3.97 -1.21
CA LYS A 26 7.18 -4.73 -1.00
C LYS A 26 6.94 -6.24 -0.98
N GLU A 27 5.85 -6.69 -0.35
CA GLU A 27 5.50 -8.10 -0.33
C GLU A 27 5.14 -8.61 -1.73
N GLN A 28 4.30 -7.87 -2.47
CA GLN A 28 3.97 -8.17 -3.86
C GLN A 28 5.23 -8.33 -4.71
N ALA A 29 6.15 -7.36 -4.67
CA ALA A 29 7.39 -7.43 -5.45
C ALA A 29 8.29 -8.60 -5.05
N ASN A 30 8.27 -9.03 -3.78
CA ASN A 30 9.01 -10.19 -3.32
C ASN A 30 8.36 -11.50 -3.79
N GLN A 31 7.03 -11.59 -3.75
CA GLN A 31 6.25 -12.71 -4.28
C GLN A 31 6.48 -12.88 -5.78
N GLU A 32 6.38 -11.80 -6.55
CA GLU A 32 6.63 -11.81 -8.00
C GLU A 32 8.03 -12.34 -8.33
N LYS A 33 9.07 -11.90 -7.61
CA LYS A 33 10.44 -12.41 -7.78
C LYS A 33 10.55 -13.91 -7.47
N ARG A 34 9.89 -14.38 -6.41
CA ARG A 34 9.89 -15.82 -6.07
C ARG A 34 9.17 -16.64 -7.13
N ILE A 35 8.02 -16.18 -7.59
CA ILE A 35 7.21 -16.81 -8.64
C ILE A 35 8.00 -16.89 -9.93
N GLN A 36 8.63 -15.78 -10.35
CA GLN A 36 9.45 -15.74 -11.55
C GLN A 36 10.60 -16.75 -11.47
N LYS A 37 11.37 -16.72 -10.37
CA LYS A 37 12.48 -17.66 -10.18
C LYS A 37 12.01 -19.12 -10.20
N LEU A 38 10.93 -19.43 -9.50
CA LEU A 38 10.40 -20.80 -9.46
C LEU A 38 9.89 -21.26 -10.82
N ALA A 39 9.24 -20.38 -11.59
CA ALA A 39 8.82 -20.68 -12.96
C ALA A 39 10.01 -20.95 -13.88
N GLU A 40 11.08 -20.15 -13.79
CA GLU A 40 12.33 -20.36 -14.52
C GLU A 40 13.01 -21.67 -14.13
N ASP A 41 13.04 -22.03 -12.83
CA ASP A 41 13.62 -23.28 -12.34
C ASP A 41 12.84 -24.51 -12.84
N ILE A 42 11.50 -24.42 -12.94
CA ILE A 42 10.63 -25.46 -13.51
C ILE A 42 10.91 -25.60 -15.02
N GLU A 43 10.91 -24.49 -15.76
CA GLU A 43 11.14 -24.49 -17.22
C GLU A 43 12.49 -25.08 -17.59
N ASN A 44 13.54 -24.74 -16.83
CA ASN A 44 14.89 -25.23 -17.06
C ASN A 44 15.16 -26.62 -16.48
N ASN A 45 14.16 -27.23 -15.81
CA ASN A 45 14.29 -28.50 -15.09
C ASN A 45 15.54 -28.52 -14.19
N SER A 46 15.68 -27.48 -13.35
CA SER A 46 16.84 -27.27 -12.48
C SER A 46 17.16 -28.55 -11.67
N PRO A 47 18.44 -28.89 -11.48
CA PRO A 47 18.84 -30.16 -10.85
C PRO A 47 18.39 -30.28 -9.38
N ASP A 48 18.14 -29.15 -8.72
CA ASP A 48 17.66 -29.06 -7.34
C ASP A 48 16.15 -28.74 -7.26
N LEU A 49 15.41 -28.92 -8.36
CA LEU A 49 13.98 -28.63 -8.41
C LEU A 49 13.20 -29.58 -7.47
N ASP A 50 12.35 -29.00 -6.64
CA ASP A 50 11.47 -29.80 -5.78
C ASP A 50 10.48 -30.59 -6.65
N SER A 51 10.27 -31.86 -6.32
CA SER A 51 9.24 -32.72 -6.91
C SER A 51 7.82 -32.14 -6.89
N ASN A 52 7.54 -31.16 -6.03
CA ASN A 52 6.26 -30.48 -5.90
C ASN A 52 6.27 -29.04 -6.46
N ALA A 53 7.30 -28.64 -7.23
CA ALA A 53 7.53 -27.26 -7.63
C ALA A 53 6.31 -26.62 -8.33
N GLU A 54 5.59 -27.33 -9.19
CA GLU A 54 4.40 -26.80 -9.87
C GLU A 54 3.26 -26.51 -8.89
N TYR A 55 3.13 -27.34 -7.85
CA TYR A 55 2.16 -27.11 -6.79
C TYR A 55 2.55 -25.89 -5.94
N ILE A 56 3.83 -25.75 -5.58
CA ILE A 56 4.34 -24.56 -4.89
C ILE A 56 4.11 -23.30 -5.74
N LEU A 57 4.39 -23.36 -7.05
CA LEU A 57 4.16 -22.23 -7.95
C LEU A 57 2.71 -21.79 -7.96
N LYS A 58 1.76 -22.74 -7.99
CA LYS A 58 0.34 -22.44 -7.90
C LYS A 58 -0.03 -21.78 -6.57
N GLN A 59 0.55 -22.23 -5.46
CA GLN A 59 0.32 -21.64 -4.14
C GLN A 59 0.87 -20.21 -4.06
N GLU A 60 2.09 -19.95 -4.52
CA GLU A 60 2.67 -18.60 -4.53
C GLU A 60 1.85 -17.66 -5.42
N LYS A 61 1.38 -18.12 -6.60
CA LYS A 61 0.47 -17.33 -7.43
C LYS A 61 -0.85 -17.00 -6.72
N THR A 62 -1.41 -17.96 -5.98
CA THR A 62 -2.64 -17.74 -5.19
C THR A 62 -2.40 -16.69 -4.09
N ALA A 63 -1.29 -16.81 -3.37
CA ALA A 63 -0.90 -15.84 -2.34
C ALA A 63 -0.64 -14.44 -2.92
N LEU A 64 -0.10 -14.34 -4.13
CA LEU A 64 0.07 -13.06 -4.83
C LEU A 64 -1.28 -12.40 -5.13
N GLU A 65 -2.26 -13.15 -5.61
CA GLU A 65 -3.61 -12.60 -5.86
C GLU A 65 -4.31 -12.18 -4.56
N GLU A 66 -4.11 -12.93 -3.46
CA GLU A 66 -4.58 -12.51 -2.14
C GLU A 66 -3.93 -11.20 -1.67
N THR A 67 -2.62 -11.02 -1.87
CA THR A 67 -1.92 -9.75 -1.59
C THR A 67 -2.50 -8.61 -2.44
N LYS A 68 -2.68 -8.83 -3.74
CA LYS A 68 -3.23 -7.83 -4.67
C LYS A 68 -4.64 -7.38 -4.27
N ALA A 69 -5.47 -8.32 -3.80
CA ALA A 69 -6.83 -8.03 -3.37
C ALA A 69 -6.91 -7.09 -2.15
N VAL A 70 -5.81 -6.88 -1.40
CA VAL A 70 -5.78 -5.96 -0.26
C VAL A 70 -5.69 -4.49 -0.70
N PHE A 71 -5.09 -4.18 -1.85
CA PHE A 71 -4.85 -2.78 -2.24
C PHE A 71 -6.13 -1.98 -2.40
N GLU A 72 -7.16 -2.55 -3.03
CA GLU A 72 -8.42 -1.86 -3.30
C GLU A 72 -9.13 -1.38 -2.02
N PRO A 73 -9.45 -2.25 -1.04
CA PRO A 73 -10.05 -1.80 0.21
C PRO A 73 -9.11 -0.92 1.04
N LEU A 74 -7.79 -1.09 0.93
CA LEU A 74 -6.82 -0.23 1.62
C LEU A 74 -6.80 1.19 1.03
N ARG A 75 -6.83 1.34 -0.28
CA ARG A 75 -6.88 2.64 -0.97
C ARG A 75 -8.18 3.38 -0.66
N ARG A 76 -9.32 2.68 -0.56
CA ARG A 76 -10.58 3.28 -0.05
C ARG A 76 -10.41 3.84 1.36
N ARG A 77 -9.82 3.07 2.28
CA ARG A 77 -9.55 3.53 3.66
C ARG A 77 -8.59 4.73 3.69
N ILE A 78 -7.63 4.79 2.77
CA ILE A 78 -6.72 5.94 2.62
C ILE A 78 -7.50 7.17 2.14
N ALA A 79 -8.38 7.02 1.15
CA ALA A 79 -9.22 8.11 0.66
C ALA A 79 -10.11 8.68 1.78
N ASP A 80 -10.80 7.82 2.54
CA ASP A 80 -11.63 8.26 3.68
C ASP A 80 -10.80 9.00 4.75
N ALA A 81 -9.57 8.55 5.01
CA ALA A 81 -8.67 9.18 5.97
C ALA A 81 -8.09 10.51 5.46
N VAL A 82 -7.87 10.63 4.14
CA VAL A 82 -7.47 11.84 3.43
C VAL A 82 -8.57 12.90 3.55
N ASP A 83 -9.82 12.55 3.22
CA ASP A 83 -10.97 13.47 3.33
C ASP A 83 -11.11 14.02 4.76
N LYS A 84 -10.94 13.14 5.75
CA LYS A 84 -10.96 13.55 7.16
C LYS A 84 -9.78 14.46 7.53
N LEU A 85 -8.59 14.22 6.98
CA LEU A 85 -7.43 15.07 7.22
C LEU A 85 -7.60 16.46 6.62
N GLU A 86 -8.18 16.56 5.41
CA GLU A 86 -8.54 17.83 4.78
C GLU A 86 -9.50 18.65 5.66
N GLU A 87 -10.54 18.02 6.19
CA GLU A 87 -11.48 18.66 7.13
C GLU A 87 -10.76 19.20 8.38
N GLN A 88 -9.89 18.40 8.99
CA GLN A 88 -9.16 18.83 10.20
C GLN A 88 -8.14 19.95 9.92
N ILE A 89 -7.54 19.99 8.73
CA ILE A 89 -6.69 21.11 8.31
C ILE A 89 -7.53 22.38 8.23
N ALA A 90 -8.68 22.34 7.56
CA ALA A 90 -9.55 23.50 7.40
C ALA A 90 -10.05 24.07 8.74
N ILE A 91 -10.42 23.18 9.68
CA ILE A 91 -10.81 23.56 11.05
C ILE A 91 -9.63 24.22 11.76
N SER A 92 -8.44 23.60 11.71
CA SER A 92 -7.26 24.10 12.41
C SER A 92 -6.77 25.46 11.89
N GLU A 93 -6.90 25.70 10.59
CA GLU A 93 -6.61 27.00 9.96
C GLU A 93 -7.64 28.07 10.32
N SER A 94 -8.93 27.69 10.42
CA SER A 94 -10.02 28.61 10.78
C SER A 94 -9.99 29.03 12.25
N ASP A 95 -9.71 28.09 13.14
CA ASP A 95 -9.67 28.32 14.59
C ASP A 95 -8.37 29.00 15.05
N GLY A 96 -7.34 29.06 14.19
CA GLY A 96 -6.02 29.60 14.52
C GLY A 96 -5.27 28.80 15.61
N ASN A 97 -5.74 27.59 15.92
CA ASN A 97 -5.26 26.75 17.02
C ASN A 97 -4.23 25.70 16.58
N GLY A 98 -4.06 25.48 15.26
CA GLY A 98 -3.03 24.58 14.74
C GLY A 98 -1.64 25.20 14.83
N SER A 99 -0.67 24.51 15.42
CA SER A 99 0.73 24.94 15.30
C SER A 99 1.17 24.83 13.83
N GLU A 100 2.05 25.74 13.40
CA GLU A 100 2.58 25.73 12.03
C GLU A 100 3.25 24.39 11.69
N GLU A 101 3.89 23.75 12.68
CA GLU A 101 4.50 22.43 12.53
C GLU A 101 3.46 21.31 12.33
N GLU A 102 2.34 21.34 13.08
CA GLU A 102 1.26 20.37 12.90
C GLU A 102 0.59 20.51 11.52
N LEU A 103 0.32 21.75 11.09
CA LEU A 103 -0.25 22.02 9.77
C LEU A 103 0.68 21.59 8.64
N LYS A 104 2.00 21.80 8.78
CA LYS A 104 2.98 21.33 7.81
C LYS A 104 2.96 19.80 7.68
N LYS A 105 3.01 19.07 8.80
CA LYS A 105 2.98 17.60 8.80
C LYS A 105 1.67 17.05 8.23
N ALA A 106 0.55 17.72 8.52
CA ALA A 106 -0.75 17.36 7.98
C ALA A 106 -0.78 17.51 6.46
N LYS A 107 -0.24 18.60 5.92
CA LYS A 107 -0.17 18.83 4.46
C LYS A 107 0.75 17.82 3.75
N GLU A 108 1.88 17.48 4.35
CA GLU A 108 2.77 16.42 3.83
C GLU A 108 2.08 15.05 3.81
N ALA A 109 1.37 14.69 4.89
CA ALA A 109 0.62 13.44 4.95
C ALA A 109 -0.55 13.43 3.97
N LEU A 110 -1.22 14.57 3.78
CA LEU A 110 -2.30 14.74 2.81
C LEU A 110 -1.81 14.46 1.38
N GLU A 111 -0.71 15.10 0.98
CA GLU A 111 -0.11 14.89 -0.35
C GLU A 111 0.28 13.42 -0.56
N ALA A 112 0.90 12.79 0.44
CA ALA A 112 1.25 11.37 0.38
C ALA A 112 0.01 10.46 0.26
N GLY A 113 -1.04 10.73 1.05
CA GLY A 113 -2.29 9.99 1.01
C GLY A 113 -3.02 10.12 -0.33
N GLN A 114 -3.12 11.34 -0.87
CA GLN A 114 -3.74 11.59 -2.17
C GLN A 114 -3.02 10.85 -3.30
N LYS A 115 -1.68 10.86 -3.32
CA LYS A 115 -0.89 10.10 -4.30
C LYS A 115 -1.28 8.62 -4.31
N VAL A 116 -1.31 7.98 -3.14
CA VAL A 116 -1.67 6.55 -3.01
C VAL A 116 -3.14 6.28 -3.33
N ALA A 117 -4.05 7.16 -2.93
CA ALA A 117 -5.48 7.00 -3.21
C ALA A 117 -5.81 7.10 -4.70
N THR A 118 -5.05 7.91 -5.45
CA THR A 118 -5.22 8.12 -6.90
C THR A 118 -4.33 7.23 -7.77
N GLU A 119 -3.40 6.47 -7.18
CA GLU A 119 -2.65 5.49 -7.94
C GLU A 119 -3.65 4.49 -8.54
N GLU A 120 -3.81 4.55 -9.86
CA GLU A 120 -4.50 3.51 -10.61
C GLU A 120 -3.81 2.16 -10.30
N PRO A 121 -4.55 1.04 -10.28
CA PRO A 121 -3.90 -0.26 -10.28
C PRO A 121 -2.96 -0.26 -11.48
N ALA A 122 -1.65 -0.30 -11.23
CA ALA A 122 -0.66 -0.28 -12.28
C ALA A 122 -1.07 -1.33 -13.31
N ALA A 123 -1.27 -0.92 -14.56
CA ALA A 123 -1.59 -1.78 -15.67
C ALA A 123 -0.50 -2.88 -15.78
N GLN A 124 -0.71 -3.99 -15.09
CA GLN A 124 0.10 -5.20 -15.16
C GLN A 124 -0.73 -6.37 -15.73
N GLU A 125 -1.84 -6.07 -16.40
CA GLU A 125 -2.69 -7.02 -17.14
C GLU A 125 -2.20 -7.30 -18.59
N GLN A 126 -0.90 -7.17 -18.90
CA GLN A 126 -0.41 -7.41 -20.29
C GLN A 126 0.59 -8.56 -20.46
N HIS A 127 0.61 -9.55 -19.57
CA HIS A 127 1.38 -10.77 -19.82
C HIS A 127 0.59 -12.06 -19.55
N GLU A 128 -0.66 -12.09 -20.00
CA GLU A 128 -1.41 -13.35 -20.17
C GLU A 128 -1.90 -13.48 -21.63
N GLU A 129 -0.97 -13.41 -22.57
CA GLU A 129 -1.14 -14.06 -23.87
C GLU A 129 0.25 -14.31 -24.47
N LEU A 130 0.69 -15.58 -24.42
CA LEU A 130 1.33 -16.36 -25.49
C LEU A 130 1.76 -17.72 -24.94
#